data_AF-A0AAW6EPF5-F1
#
_entry.id   AF-A0AAW6EPF5-F1
#
_cell.length_a   1.000
_cell.length_b   1.000
_cell.length_c   1.000
_cell.angle_alpha   90.00
_cell.angle_beta   90.00
_cell.angle_gamma   90.00
#
_symmetry.space_group_name_H-M   'P 1'
#
loop_
_entity.id
_entity.type
_entity.pdbx_description
1 polymer ?
#
loop_
_entity_poly.entity_id
_entity_poly.type
_entity_poly.pdbx_seq_one_letter_code
_entity_poly.pdbx_strand_id
1 'polypeptide(L)'
;MNLKEKINSFPKTPGIYLMKDKNNNIIYVGKSKKLQDRIKSYFTNSKNHSRKIQRMVKGIHDIEIIKTDTELDALLLECEYIKKIKPMYNTLMKNHENYSYIKIDTNKDYPYLEVAKEIDDNSIYFGPYTKLSNLEKIKEILNENYKLRRCKKMNKCINYDLNKCIGPCREKISKDEYDKIIKLVISDLKGESDNILSILKDNLNKEIESLNFEKASKIKDDMDKIKSLINKQKVINSSIDKNIKIALNEVSEDTYKMYIIYRGKIIKSEIVKKDVIDKIDKEKYIKENVDEKNYINDDINECVDKYDLDFMNIIYNYIK
;
A
#
# COMPACT_ATOMS: atom_id res chain seq x y z
N MET A 1 -19.03 11.90 35.58
CA MET A 1 -18.23 10.66 35.49
C MET A 1 -16.77 11.06 35.33
N ASN A 2 -15.88 10.61 36.21
CA ASN A 2 -14.44 10.85 36.05
C ASN A 2 -13.93 10.06 34.84
N LEU A 3 -12.93 10.57 34.10
CA LEU A 3 -12.32 9.89 32.95
C LEU A 3 -11.91 8.44 33.26
N LYS A 4 -11.41 8.17 34.47
CA LYS A 4 -11.04 6.81 34.91
C LYS A 4 -12.25 5.86 34.97
N GLU A 5 -13.39 6.35 35.48
CA GLU A 5 -14.64 5.59 35.52
C GLU A 5 -15.18 5.36 34.12
N LYS A 6 -15.13 6.39 33.26
CA LYS A 6 -15.54 6.29 31.85
C LYS A 6 -14.75 5.20 31.13
N ILE A 7 -13.43 5.17 31.30
CA ILE A 7 -12.56 4.13 30.72
C ILE A 7 -12.90 2.74 31.25
N ASN A 8 -13.22 2.61 32.53
CA ASN A 8 -13.63 1.33 33.12
C ASN A 8 -15.00 0.85 32.60
N SER A 9 -15.86 1.75 32.12
CA SER A 9 -17.15 1.37 31.51
C SER A 9 -17.04 0.94 30.05
N PHE A 10 -15.92 1.18 29.38
CA PHE A 10 -15.77 0.84 27.96
C PHE A 10 -15.79 -0.68 27.71
N PRO A 11 -16.35 -1.12 26.57
CA PRO A 11 -16.46 -2.53 26.22
C PRO A 11 -15.10 -3.10 25.80
N LYS A 12 -14.98 -4.43 25.90
CA LYS A 12 -13.85 -5.20 25.36
C LYS A 12 -14.14 -5.70 23.94
N THR A 13 -14.67 -4.82 23.09
CA THR A 13 -15.01 -5.10 21.69
C THR A 13 -14.07 -4.36 20.73
N PRO A 14 -14.06 -4.73 19.44
CA PRO A 14 -13.41 -3.95 18.41
C PRO A 14 -14.03 -2.56 18.26
N GLY A 15 -13.21 -1.62 17.80
CA GLY A 15 -13.64 -0.28 17.44
C GLY A 15 -12.52 0.74 17.40
N ILE A 16 -12.90 2.00 17.22
CA ILE A 16 -11.99 3.15 17.30
C ILE A 16 -12.25 3.98 18.55
N TYR A 17 -11.22 4.66 19.02
CA TYR A 17 -11.29 5.63 20.11
C TYR A 17 -10.75 6.99 19.67
N LEU A 18 -11.42 8.04 20.13
CA LEU A 18 -11.20 9.43 19.77
C LEU A 18 -10.80 10.16 21.05
N MET A 19 -9.55 10.59 21.13
CA MET A 19 -9.06 11.37 22.27
C MET A 19 -9.25 12.86 21.97
N LYS A 20 -9.83 13.59 22.92
CA LYS A 20 -10.18 14.99 22.77
C LYS A 20 -9.48 15.88 23.77
N ASP A 21 -9.16 17.10 23.36
CA ASP A 21 -8.66 18.14 24.25
C ASP A 21 -9.80 18.85 25.00
N LYS A 22 -9.44 19.82 25.86
CA LYS A 22 -10.38 20.63 26.65
C LYS A 22 -11.36 21.46 25.80
N ASN A 23 -11.05 21.69 24.53
CA ASN A 23 -11.88 22.42 23.58
C ASN A 23 -12.71 21.46 22.70
N ASN A 24 -12.77 20.17 23.05
CA ASN A 24 -13.46 19.11 22.32
C ASN A 24 -12.85 18.79 20.92
N ASN A 25 -11.62 19.24 20.64
CA ASN A 25 -10.93 18.89 19.39
C ASN A 25 -10.40 17.47 19.46
N ILE A 26 -10.58 16.69 18.40
CA ILE A 26 -10.00 15.34 18.29
C ILE A 26 -8.49 15.49 18.03
N ILE A 27 -7.69 15.14 19.03
CA ILE A 27 -6.22 15.25 18.99
C ILE A 27 -5.53 13.95 18.59
N TYR A 28 -6.23 12.81 18.75
CA TYR A 28 -5.75 11.49 18.36
C TYR A 28 -6.91 10.54 18.07
N VAL A 29 -6.75 9.71 17.04
CA VAL A 29 -7.64 8.59 16.70
C VAL A 29 -6.82 7.31 16.75
N GLY A 30 -7.35 6.26 17.37
CA GLY A 30 -6.72 4.95 17.38
C GLY A 30 -7.73 3.81 17.26
N LYS A 31 -7.30 2.65 16.76
CA LYS A 31 -8.08 1.40 16.71
C LYS A 31 -7.70 0.38 17.78
N SER A 32 -8.62 -0.51 18.13
CA SER A 32 -8.34 -1.65 19.00
C SER A 32 -9.26 -2.85 18.72
N LYS A 33 -8.76 -4.06 19.00
CA LYS A 33 -9.59 -5.27 19.18
C LYS A 33 -10.37 -5.26 20.49
N LYS A 34 -9.82 -4.61 21.51
CA LYS A 34 -10.36 -4.49 22.87
C LYS A 34 -10.22 -3.04 23.31
N LEU A 35 -11.26 -2.24 23.07
CA LEU A 35 -11.24 -0.79 23.35
C LEU A 35 -10.81 -0.48 24.78
N GLN A 36 -11.43 -1.14 25.76
CA GLN A 36 -11.13 -0.91 27.17
C GLN A 36 -9.64 -1.09 27.51
N ASP A 37 -9.06 -2.23 27.17
CA ASP A 37 -7.68 -2.58 27.54
C ASP A 37 -6.68 -1.63 26.87
N ARG A 38 -6.91 -1.31 25.59
CA ARG A 38 -6.06 -0.38 24.84
C ARG A 38 -6.10 1.02 25.42
N ILE A 39 -7.28 1.54 25.74
CA ILE A 39 -7.41 2.88 26.30
C ILE A 39 -6.77 2.94 27.70
N LYS A 40 -6.99 1.93 28.54
CA LYS A 40 -6.34 1.82 29.87
C LYS A 40 -4.82 1.89 29.78
N SER A 41 -4.21 1.25 28.77
CA SER A 41 -2.74 1.20 28.61
C SER A 41 -2.07 2.57 28.50
N TYR A 42 -2.78 3.61 28.03
CA TYR A 42 -2.25 4.97 27.99
C TYR A 42 -2.04 5.57 29.38
N PHE A 43 -2.82 5.11 30.37
CA PHE A 43 -2.86 5.67 31.72
C PHE A 43 -2.13 4.82 32.76
N THR A 44 -1.85 3.54 32.48
CA THR A 44 -1.32 2.61 33.48
C THR A 44 0.20 2.44 33.46
N ASN A 45 0.97 3.04 32.53
CA ASN A 45 2.42 2.83 32.50
C ASN A 45 3.23 3.96 31.80
N SER A 46 3.36 5.13 32.45
CA SER A 46 3.95 6.34 31.85
C SER A 46 5.46 6.24 31.53
N LYS A 47 6.22 5.36 32.20
CA LYS A 47 7.68 5.25 32.06
C LYS A 47 8.13 4.70 30.69
N ASN A 48 7.30 3.88 30.04
CA ASN A 48 7.60 3.30 28.72
C ASN A 48 7.02 4.10 27.56
N HIS A 49 6.29 5.19 27.83
CA HIS A 49 5.71 6.04 26.80
C HIS A 49 6.75 6.99 26.23
N SER A 50 6.78 7.12 24.90
CA SER A 50 7.56 8.17 24.25
C SER A 50 7.11 9.56 24.74
N ARG A 51 8.01 10.55 24.70
CA ARG A 51 7.69 11.95 25.08
C ARG A 51 6.45 12.48 24.36
N LYS A 52 6.24 12.08 23.10
CA LYS A 52 5.05 12.44 22.31
C LYS A 52 3.77 11.89 22.93
N ILE A 53 3.75 10.60 23.29
CA ILE A 53 2.58 9.95 23.92
C ILE A 53 2.31 10.56 25.30
N GLN A 54 3.35 10.80 26.11
CA GLN A 54 3.18 11.45 27.41
C GLN A 54 2.54 12.84 27.28
N ARG A 55 2.97 13.65 26.30
CA ARG A 55 2.36 14.95 26.02
C ARG A 55 0.91 14.83 25.57
N MET A 56 0.62 13.87 24.68
CA MET A 56 -0.73 13.61 24.22
C MET A 56 -1.65 13.26 25.40
N VAL A 57 -1.24 12.30 26.25
CA VAL A 57 -2.04 11.83 27.40
C VAL A 57 -2.34 12.97 28.37
N LYS A 58 -1.38 13.87 28.62
CA LYS A 58 -1.61 15.08 29.44
C LYS A 58 -2.64 16.05 28.87
N GLY A 59 -2.82 16.05 27.54
CA GLY A 59 -3.79 16.90 26.85
C GLY A 59 -5.18 16.28 26.72
N ILE A 60 -5.39 15.03 27.14
CA ILE A 60 -6.68 14.35 27.03
C ILE A 60 -7.62 14.89 28.11
N HIS A 61 -8.73 15.45 27.67
CA HIS A 61 -9.83 15.87 28.52
C HIS A 61 -11.03 14.93 28.41
N ASP A 62 -11.27 14.35 27.22
CA ASP A 62 -12.32 13.36 27.03
C ASP A 62 -11.93 12.27 26.02
N ILE A 63 -12.63 11.13 26.09
CA ILE A 63 -12.48 10.01 25.17
C ILE A 63 -13.85 9.54 24.69
N GLU A 64 -14.03 9.44 23.38
CA GLU A 64 -15.18 8.80 22.75
C GLU A 64 -14.76 7.49 22.09
N ILE A 65 -15.72 6.58 21.93
CA ILE A 65 -15.51 5.30 21.25
C ILE A 65 -16.59 5.09 20.20
N ILE A 66 -16.21 4.43 19.11
CA ILE A 66 -17.14 3.93 18.09
C ILE A 66 -16.88 2.44 17.96
N LYS A 67 -17.86 1.63 18.34
CA LYS A 67 -17.79 0.17 18.25
C LYS A 67 -17.86 -0.26 16.79
N THR A 68 -17.16 -1.33 16.46
CA THR A 68 -17.24 -1.98 15.15
C THR A 68 -17.42 -3.48 15.32
N ASP A 69 -17.91 -4.15 14.27
CA ASP A 69 -18.20 -5.59 14.34
C ASP A 69 -16.91 -6.42 14.31
N THR A 70 -15.92 -5.97 13.53
CA THR A 70 -14.62 -6.64 13.41
C THR A 70 -13.45 -5.68 13.62
N GLU A 71 -12.24 -6.23 13.72
CA GLU A 71 -11.02 -5.42 13.67
C GLU A 71 -10.77 -4.82 12.29
N LEU A 72 -11.15 -5.51 11.21
CA LEU A 72 -11.06 -4.94 9.85
C LEU A 72 -11.89 -3.66 9.77
N ASP A 73 -13.13 -3.67 10.26
CA ASP A 73 -13.97 -2.47 10.32
C ASP A 73 -13.31 -1.35 11.15
N ALA A 74 -12.70 -1.70 12.30
CA ALA A 74 -12.00 -0.72 13.13
C ALA A 74 -10.80 -0.09 12.41
N LEU A 75 -10.05 -0.88 11.62
CA LEU A 75 -8.93 -0.41 10.82
C LEU A 75 -9.37 0.56 9.72
N LEU A 76 -10.44 0.20 9.01
CA LEU A 76 -10.98 1.01 7.91
C LEU A 76 -11.55 2.33 8.45
N LEU A 77 -12.31 2.27 9.55
CA LEU A 77 -12.89 3.45 10.18
C LEU A 77 -11.83 4.38 10.80
N GLU A 78 -10.78 3.82 11.41
CA GLU A 78 -9.65 4.61 11.92
C GLU A 78 -8.96 5.36 10.79
N CYS A 79 -8.68 4.66 9.69
CA CYS A 79 -8.12 5.23 8.48
C CYS A 79 -8.98 6.41 7.99
N GLU A 80 -10.30 6.22 7.85
CA GLU A 80 -11.23 7.27 7.43
C GLU A 80 -11.19 8.50 8.36
N TYR A 81 -11.24 8.29 9.68
CA TYR A 81 -11.22 9.39 10.65
C TYR A 81 -9.89 10.14 10.68
N ILE A 82 -8.75 9.44 10.62
CA ILE A 82 -7.43 10.08 10.55
C ILE A 82 -7.32 10.92 9.29
N LYS A 83 -7.81 10.40 8.14
CA LYS A 83 -7.81 11.12 6.86
C LYS A 83 -8.64 12.40 6.91
N LYS A 84 -9.87 12.31 7.44
CA LYS A 84 -10.81 13.43 7.52
C LYS A 84 -10.37 14.52 8.50
N ILE A 85 -9.83 14.12 9.65
CA ILE A 85 -9.56 15.03 10.78
C ILE A 85 -8.09 15.49 10.83
N LYS A 86 -7.16 14.67 10.33
CA LYS A 86 -5.70 14.84 10.45
C LYS A 86 -5.24 15.20 11.88
N PRO A 87 -5.63 14.43 12.91
CA PRO A 87 -5.44 14.80 14.32
C PRO A 87 -3.97 15.06 14.68
N MET A 88 -3.69 16.06 15.52
CA MET A 88 -2.33 16.52 15.84
C MET A 88 -1.34 15.40 16.20
N TYR A 89 -1.75 14.38 16.95
CA TYR A 89 -0.84 13.32 17.40
C TYR A 89 -0.80 12.07 16.52
N ASN A 90 -1.66 11.91 15.51
CA ASN A 90 -1.48 10.85 14.52
C ASN A 90 -0.25 11.13 13.66
N THR A 91 0.53 10.12 13.31
CA THR A 91 1.72 10.23 12.43
C THR A 91 1.53 9.54 11.10
N LEU A 92 0.88 8.37 11.12
CA LEU A 92 0.53 7.64 9.91
C LEU A 92 -0.68 8.31 9.25
N MET A 93 -0.75 8.24 7.92
CA MET A 93 -1.91 8.65 7.10
C MET A 93 -2.27 10.14 7.12
N LYS A 94 -1.39 11.02 7.63
CA LYS A 94 -1.57 12.48 7.55
C LYS A 94 -1.29 13.08 6.17
N ASN A 95 -0.31 12.52 5.47
CA ASN A 95 0.24 13.08 4.23
C ASN A 95 0.02 12.08 3.08
N HIS A 96 -1.12 12.21 2.38
CA HIS A 96 -1.32 11.56 1.07
C HIS A 96 -0.34 12.07 0.00
N GLU A 97 0.29 13.21 0.24
CA GLU A 97 1.26 13.87 -0.65
C GLU A 97 2.63 13.15 -0.74
N ASN A 98 2.87 12.13 0.10
CA ASN A 98 4.14 11.41 0.09
C ASN A 98 4.14 10.18 -0.84
N TYR A 99 3.02 9.91 -1.51
CA TYR A 99 2.97 8.84 -2.49
C TYR A 99 3.68 9.26 -3.78
N SER A 100 4.52 8.35 -4.27
CA SER A 100 5.22 8.51 -5.54
C SER A 100 5.15 7.20 -6.32
N TYR A 101 5.40 7.30 -7.62
CA TYR A 101 5.23 6.23 -8.60
C TYR A 101 6.46 6.14 -9.48
N ILE A 102 6.76 4.95 -10.00
CA ILE A 102 7.62 4.82 -11.18
C ILE A 102 6.73 4.99 -12.40
N LYS A 103 7.01 5.98 -13.23
CA LYS A 103 6.30 6.29 -14.47
C LYS A 103 7.12 5.85 -15.67
N ILE A 104 6.45 5.21 -16.63
CA ILE A 104 7.00 4.84 -17.94
C ILE A 104 6.01 5.28 -19.01
N ASP A 105 6.39 6.29 -19.79
CA ASP A 105 5.59 6.78 -20.91
C ASP A 105 5.93 6.00 -22.19
N THR A 106 5.11 5.00 -22.52
CA THR A 106 5.30 4.13 -23.68
C THR A 106 4.91 4.77 -25.01
N ASN A 107 4.38 6.00 -25.01
CA ASN A 107 4.07 6.72 -26.25
C ASN A 107 5.30 7.40 -26.86
N LYS A 108 6.43 7.43 -26.13
CA LYS A 108 7.70 7.97 -26.62
C LYS A 108 8.54 6.87 -27.27
N ASP A 109 9.30 7.20 -28.33
CA ASP A 109 10.14 6.22 -29.06
C ASP A 109 11.26 5.57 -28.23
N TYR A 110 11.67 6.23 -27.15
CA TYR A 110 12.67 5.71 -26.21
C TYR A 110 12.30 6.11 -24.79
N PRO A 111 11.35 5.39 -24.16
CA PRO A 111 10.88 5.67 -22.81
C PRO A 111 12.01 5.61 -21.78
N TYR A 112 11.89 6.38 -20.72
CA TYR A 112 12.79 6.31 -19.57
C TYR A 112 11.99 6.27 -18.28
N LEU A 113 12.61 5.78 -17.22
CA LEU A 113 11.98 5.70 -15.91
C LEU A 113 11.96 7.07 -15.23
N GLU A 114 10.77 7.52 -14.85
CA GLU A 114 10.57 8.73 -14.05
C GLU A 114 10.00 8.39 -12.68
N VAL A 115 10.24 9.27 -11.70
CA VAL A 115 9.54 9.22 -10.43
C VAL A 115 8.52 10.35 -10.42
N ALA A 116 7.25 9.98 -10.46
CA ALA A 116 6.13 10.92 -10.48
C ALA A 116 5.48 11.00 -9.10
N LYS A 117 5.01 12.18 -8.71
CA LYS A 117 4.20 12.34 -7.49
C LYS A 117 2.71 12.19 -7.77
N GLU A 118 2.29 12.32 -9.02
CA GLU A 118 0.90 12.31 -9.45
C GLU A 118 0.75 11.43 -10.70
N ILE A 119 -0.46 10.93 -10.89
CA ILE A 119 -0.86 10.25 -12.12
C ILE A 119 -1.68 11.28 -12.90
N ASP A 120 -1.13 11.74 -14.01
CA ASP A 120 -1.59 12.93 -14.73
C ASP A 120 -1.77 12.70 -16.24
N ASP A 121 -1.39 11.52 -16.74
CA ASP A 121 -1.53 11.13 -18.14
C ASP A 121 -1.72 9.61 -18.28
N ASN A 122 -1.84 9.15 -19.53
CA ASN A 122 -2.03 7.74 -19.87
C ASN A 122 -0.71 6.94 -19.93
N SER A 123 0.34 7.37 -19.21
CA SER A 123 1.55 6.56 -19.04
C SER A 123 1.30 5.36 -18.13
N ILE A 124 2.25 4.44 -18.08
CA ILE A 124 2.21 3.31 -17.14
C ILE A 124 2.82 3.77 -15.81
N TYR A 125 2.07 3.58 -14.71
CA TYR A 125 2.51 3.92 -13.36
C TYR A 125 2.59 2.67 -12.48
N PHE A 126 3.70 2.51 -11.79
CA PHE A 126 3.90 1.49 -10.77
C PHE A 126 3.94 2.15 -9.40
N GLY A 127 3.11 1.69 -8.48
CA GLY A 127 2.95 2.32 -7.16
C GLY A 127 1.54 2.24 -6.63
N PRO A 128 1.30 2.90 -5.48
CA PRO A 128 2.04 4.02 -4.91
C PRO A 128 3.10 3.58 -3.89
N TYR A 129 4.15 4.37 -3.67
CA TYR A 129 5.17 4.12 -2.64
C TYR A 129 5.36 5.32 -1.72
N THR A 130 5.53 5.07 -0.42
CA THR A 130 5.64 6.10 0.63
C THR A 130 7.03 6.69 0.77
N LYS A 131 8.07 6.00 0.27
CA LYS A 131 9.46 6.41 0.42
C LYS A 131 10.05 6.73 -0.96
N LEU A 132 10.13 8.02 -1.28
CA LEU A 132 10.75 8.52 -2.50
C LEU A 132 12.17 7.98 -2.70
N SER A 133 12.97 7.92 -1.62
CA SER A 133 14.34 7.42 -1.65
C SER A 133 14.44 5.94 -2.06
N ASN A 134 13.43 5.13 -1.75
CA ASN A 134 13.40 3.73 -2.19
C ASN A 134 13.09 3.63 -3.68
N LEU A 135 12.19 4.46 -4.20
CA LEU A 135 11.88 4.48 -5.63
C LEU A 135 13.06 4.94 -6.48
N GLU A 136 13.77 6.00 -6.07
CA GLU A 136 14.95 6.45 -6.80
C GLU A 136 16.04 5.36 -6.82
N LYS A 137 16.23 4.63 -5.71
CA LYS A 137 17.15 3.49 -5.68
C LYS A 137 16.72 2.37 -6.63
N ILE A 138 15.44 2.02 -6.65
CA ILE A 138 14.89 1.00 -7.55
C ILE A 138 15.07 1.41 -9.02
N LYS A 139 14.75 2.66 -9.35
CA LYS A 139 14.96 3.23 -10.67
C LYS A 139 16.43 3.12 -11.07
N GLU A 140 17.36 3.43 -10.17
CA GLU A 140 18.80 3.25 -10.43
C GLU A 140 19.17 1.79 -10.66
N ILE A 141 18.70 0.85 -9.83
CA ILE A 141 18.92 -0.59 -10.02
C ILE A 141 18.45 -1.05 -11.40
N LEU A 142 17.24 -0.66 -11.82
CA LEU A 142 16.69 -1.00 -13.13
C LEU A 142 17.50 -0.36 -14.26
N ASN A 143 17.84 0.92 -14.13
CA ASN A 143 18.64 1.63 -15.11
C ASN A 143 20.04 1.04 -15.27
N GLU A 144 20.66 0.52 -14.21
CA GLU A 144 22.00 -0.10 -14.26
C GLU A 144 21.95 -1.47 -14.93
N ASN A 145 21.00 -2.33 -14.53
CA ASN A 145 20.94 -3.71 -15.01
C ASN A 145 20.38 -3.81 -16.43
N TYR A 146 19.41 -2.97 -16.80
CA TYR A 146 18.84 -2.91 -18.15
C TYR A 146 19.51 -1.87 -19.06
N LYS A 147 20.48 -1.09 -18.54
CA LYS A 147 21.19 -0.03 -19.28
C LYS A 147 20.25 0.93 -20.02
N LEU A 148 19.18 1.33 -19.33
CA LEU A 148 18.11 2.17 -19.88
C LEU A 148 18.60 3.59 -20.20
N ARG A 149 17.82 4.29 -21.04
CA ARG A 149 18.01 5.74 -21.26
C ARG A 149 17.81 6.50 -19.95
N ARG A 150 18.74 7.40 -19.65
CA ARG A 150 18.70 8.28 -18.46
C ARG A 150 18.63 9.76 -18.78
N CYS A 151 18.94 10.14 -20.02
CA CYS A 151 19.04 11.54 -20.43
C CYS A 151 17.69 12.07 -20.95
N LYS A 152 17.33 13.27 -20.49
CA LYS A 152 16.18 14.01 -21.04
C LYS A 152 16.45 14.55 -22.44
N LYS A 153 17.68 15.03 -22.70
CA LYS A 153 18.13 15.56 -24.00
C LYS A 153 19.23 14.67 -24.61
N MET A 154 19.18 14.46 -25.92
CA MET A 154 20.02 13.52 -26.69
C MET A 154 21.34 14.14 -27.15
N ASN A 155 22.30 14.44 -26.25
CA ASN A 155 23.64 14.95 -26.61
C ASN A 155 24.75 14.30 -25.74
N LYS A 156 26.04 14.40 -26.14
CA LYS A 156 27.26 13.82 -25.51
C LYS A 156 27.04 13.30 -24.07
N CYS A 157 26.92 11.98 -23.90
CA CYS A 157 26.39 11.37 -22.68
C CYS A 157 27.43 10.50 -21.96
N ILE A 158 27.90 10.96 -20.81
CA ILE A 158 28.82 10.21 -19.94
C ILE A 158 28.27 8.83 -19.53
N ASN A 159 26.95 8.69 -19.38
CA ASN A 159 26.34 7.40 -19.04
C ASN A 159 26.55 6.37 -20.15
N TYR A 160 26.55 6.80 -21.42
CA TYR A 160 26.88 5.91 -22.52
C TYR A 160 28.37 5.56 -22.52
N ASP A 161 29.23 6.56 -22.35
CA ASP A 161 30.68 6.36 -22.40
C ASP A 161 31.16 5.46 -21.24
N LEU A 162 30.43 5.44 -20.11
CA LEU A 162 30.62 4.51 -18.99
C LEU A 162 29.84 3.18 -19.11
N ASN A 163 29.23 2.88 -20.26
CA ASN A 163 28.43 1.67 -20.52
C ASN A 163 27.23 1.45 -19.56
N LYS A 164 26.72 2.54 -18.97
CA LYS A 164 25.52 2.55 -18.10
C LYS A 164 24.21 2.78 -18.86
N CYS A 165 24.30 3.04 -20.16
CA CYS A 165 23.17 3.24 -21.07
C CYS A 165 23.52 2.69 -22.45
N ILE A 166 22.59 2.01 -23.11
CA ILE A 166 22.79 1.48 -24.48
C ILE A 166 22.80 2.57 -25.57
N GLY A 167 22.49 3.81 -25.21
CA GLY A 167 22.64 4.98 -26.08
C GLY A 167 21.67 5.04 -27.25
N PRO A 168 20.34 4.92 -27.04
CA PRO A 168 19.37 5.12 -28.12
C PRO A 168 19.48 6.50 -28.77
N CYS A 169 19.97 7.49 -28.01
CA CYS A 169 20.26 8.83 -28.49
C CYS A 169 21.37 8.93 -29.55
N ARG A 170 22.14 7.85 -29.76
CA ARG A 170 23.23 7.77 -30.77
C ARG A 170 22.86 6.79 -31.90
N GLU A 171 21.57 6.46 -32.06
CA GLU A 171 21.03 5.56 -33.11
C GLU A 171 21.67 4.16 -33.14
N LYS A 172 22.23 3.71 -32.01
CA LYS A 172 22.90 2.41 -31.91
C LYS A 172 21.95 1.23 -31.66
N ILE A 173 20.67 1.51 -31.43
CA ILE A 173 19.64 0.50 -31.18
C ILE A 173 18.33 0.97 -31.83
N SER A 174 17.64 0.04 -32.48
CA SER A 174 16.33 0.33 -33.04
C SER A 174 15.29 0.59 -31.94
N LYS A 175 14.20 1.29 -32.30
CA LYS A 175 13.05 1.46 -31.42
C LYS A 175 12.50 0.10 -30.96
N ASP A 176 12.33 -0.84 -31.88
CA ASP A 176 11.77 -2.16 -31.58
C ASP A 176 12.61 -2.96 -30.58
N GLU A 177 13.94 -2.88 -30.68
CA GLU A 177 14.84 -3.51 -29.72
C GLU A 177 14.79 -2.84 -28.35
N TYR A 178 14.71 -1.51 -28.31
CA TYR A 178 14.54 -0.78 -27.05
C TYR A 178 13.19 -1.10 -26.39
N ASP A 179 12.13 -1.20 -27.18
CA ASP A 179 10.78 -1.54 -26.71
C ASP A 179 10.72 -2.96 -26.12
N LYS A 180 11.50 -3.91 -26.65
CA LYS A 180 11.65 -5.23 -26.01
C LYS A 180 12.23 -5.12 -24.61
N ILE A 181 13.23 -4.27 -24.40
CA ILE A 181 13.83 -4.04 -23.08
C ILE A 181 12.81 -3.39 -22.15
N ILE A 182 12.07 -2.38 -22.62
CA ILE A 182 11.02 -1.73 -21.83
C ILE A 182 9.90 -2.72 -21.44
N LYS A 183 9.51 -3.62 -22.35
CA LYS A 183 8.54 -4.69 -22.04
C LYS A 183 9.03 -5.62 -20.93
N LEU A 184 10.32 -5.97 -20.90
CA LEU A 184 10.90 -6.77 -19.81
C LEU A 184 10.85 -6.01 -18.47
N VAL A 185 11.18 -4.72 -18.48
CA VAL A 185 11.08 -3.86 -17.28
C VAL A 185 9.64 -3.79 -16.77
N ILE A 186 8.67 -3.60 -17.66
CA ILE A 186 7.25 -3.56 -17.32
C ILE A 186 6.80 -4.91 -16.74
N SER A 187 7.17 -6.02 -17.37
CA SER A 187 6.85 -7.38 -16.91
C SER A 187 7.39 -7.66 -15.51
N ASP A 188 8.65 -7.29 -15.24
CA ASP A 188 9.25 -7.44 -13.91
C ASP A 188 8.53 -6.57 -12.88
N LEU A 189 8.24 -5.31 -13.20
CA LEU A 189 7.55 -4.40 -12.29
C LEU A 189 6.11 -4.85 -12.00
N LYS A 190 5.41 -5.46 -12.98
CA LYS A 190 4.11 -6.10 -12.78
C LYS A 190 4.20 -7.39 -11.97
N GLY A 191 5.38 -7.99 -11.89
CA GLY A 191 5.62 -9.27 -11.24
C GLY A 191 5.24 -10.49 -12.08
N GLU A 192 5.12 -10.33 -13.39
CA GLU A 192 4.86 -11.39 -14.37
C GLU A 192 6.15 -12.17 -14.70
N SER A 193 7.31 -11.55 -14.49
CA SER A 193 8.64 -12.17 -14.65
C SER A 193 9.57 -11.84 -13.48
N ASP A 194 10.61 -12.66 -13.34
CA ASP A 194 11.68 -12.50 -12.34
C ASP A 194 13.04 -12.18 -13.02
N ASN A 195 13.05 -11.54 -14.20
CA ASN A 195 14.27 -11.35 -15.00
C ASN A 195 15.31 -10.52 -14.24
N ILE A 196 14.91 -9.38 -13.69
CA ILE A 196 15.78 -8.53 -12.86
C ILE A 196 16.31 -9.29 -11.63
N LEU A 197 15.49 -10.14 -11.02
CA LEU A 197 15.91 -10.92 -9.85
C LEU A 197 16.92 -12.00 -10.23
N SER A 198 16.78 -12.60 -11.41
CA SER A 198 17.78 -13.53 -11.96
C SER A 198 19.10 -12.82 -12.24
N ILE A 199 19.07 -11.66 -12.91
CA ILE A 199 20.27 -10.87 -13.21
C ILE A 199 21.01 -10.50 -11.91
N LEU A 200 20.29 -10.03 -10.90
CA LEU A 200 20.88 -9.68 -9.61
C LEU A 200 21.45 -10.91 -8.88
N LYS A 201 20.78 -12.07 -8.97
CA LYS A 201 21.27 -13.32 -8.37
C LYS A 201 22.56 -13.79 -9.03
N ASP A 202 22.67 -13.69 -10.35
CA ASP A 202 23.90 -14.05 -11.05
C ASP A 202 25.05 -13.10 -10.72
N ASN A 203 24.76 -11.79 -10.63
CA ASN A 203 25.75 -10.80 -10.18
C ASN A 203 26.18 -11.04 -8.73
N LEU A 204 25.26 -11.41 -7.84
CA LEU A 204 25.57 -11.78 -6.46
C LEU A 204 26.54 -12.96 -6.40
N ASN A 205 26.26 -14.04 -7.15
CA ASN A 205 27.11 -15.23 -7.18
C ASN A 205 28.53 -14.89 -7.66
N LYS A 206 28.66 -14.07 -8.72
CA LYS A 206 29.98 -13.62 -9.22
C LYS A 206 30.77 -12.82 -8.18
N GLU A 207 30.12 -11.94 -7.43
CA GLU A 207 30.79 -11.15 -6.38
C GLU A 207 31.15 -12.02 -5.17
N ILE A 208 30.35 -13.04 -4.85
CA ILE A 208 30.69 -14.04 -3.81
C ILE A 208 31.91 -14.88 -4.23
N GLU A 209 31.93 -15.37 -5.47
CA GLU A 209 33.09 -16.11 -6.03
C GLU A 209 34.35 -15.25 -6.03
N SER A 210 34.21 -13.94 -6.26
CA SER A 210 35.29 -12.95 -6.20
C SER A 210 35.63 -12.46 -4.79
N LEU A 211 35.00 -13.03 -3.75
CA LEU A 211 35.17 -12.67 -2.32
C LEU A 211 34.88 -11.18 -2.00
N ASN A 212 34.06 -10.50 -2.82
CA ASN A 212 33.67 -9.10 -2.65
C ASN A 212 32.40 -8.97 -1.79
N PHE A 213 32.52 -9.28 -0.50
CA PHE A 213 31.35 -9.37 0.40
C PHE A 213 30.57 -8.06 0.58
N GLU A 214 31.22 -6.89 0.53
CA GLU A 214 30.51 -5.60 0.60
C GLU A 214 29.58 -5.40 -0.60
N LYS A 215 30.07 -5.70 -1.81
CA LYS A 215 29.25 -5.62 -3.04
C LYS A 215 28.13 -6.66 -3.02
N ALA A 216 28.44 -7.88 -2.59
CA ALA A 216 27.44 -8.94 -2.42
C ALA A 216 26.31 -8.52 -1.45
N SER A 217 26.65 -7.91 -0.32
CA SER A 217 25.67 -7.36 0.63
C SER A 217 24.80 -6.28 -0.02
N LYS A 218 25.40 -5.37 -0.80
CA LYS A 218 24.66 -4.33 -1.53
C LYS A 218 23.68 -4.93 -2.55
N ILE A 219 24.11 -5.92 -3.33
CA ILE A 219 23.25 -6.59 -4.31
C ILE A 219 22.07 -7.28 -3.60
N LYS A 220 22.32 -7.93 -2.46
CA LYS A 220 21.27 -8.55 -1.64
C LYS A 220 20.25 -7.51 -1.17
N ASP A 221 20.71 -6.37 -0.65
CA ASP A 221 19.84 -5.25 -0.26
C ASP A 221 19.04 -4.70 -1.46
N ASP A 222 19.60 -4.72 -2.66
CA ASP A 222 18.94 -4.27 -3.89
C ASP A 222 17.88 -5.27 -4.34
N MET A 223 18.16 -6.57 -4.27
CA MET A 223 17.17 -7.64 -4.48
C MET A 223 15.98 -7.51 -3.53
N ASP A 224 16.21 -7.23 -2.24
CA ASP A 224 15.15 -7.10 -1.26
C ASP A 224 14.25 -5.89 -1.53
N LYS A 225 14.82 -4.78 -2.00
CA LYS A 225 14.03 -3.61 -2.44
C LYS A 225 13.15 -3.93 -3.65
N ILE A 226 13.71 -4.61 -4.66
CA ILE A 226 12.96 -5.01 -5.86
C ILE A 226 11.84 -6.00 -5.50
N LYS A 227 12.12 -7.03 -4.68
CA LYS A 227 11.10 -7.98 -4.21
C LYS A 227 9.99 -7.29 -3.45
N SER A 228 10.32 -6.35 -2.56
CA SER A 228 9.33 -5.57 -1.82
C SER A 228 8.42 -4.78 -2.77
N LEU A 229 9.00 -4.20 -3.83
CA LEU A 229 8.24 -3.49 -4.85
C LEU A 229 7.31 -4.43 -5.63
N ILE A 230 7.85 -5.53 -6.16
CA ILE A 230 7.10 -6.49 -6.97
C ILE A 230 5.95 -7.08 -6.17
N ASN A 231 6.20 -7.48 -4.92
CA ASN A 231 5.16 -7.99 -4.05
C ASN A 231 4.05 -6.96 -3.83
N LYS A 232 4.41 -5.68 -3.61
CA LYS A 232 3.43 -4.61 -3.48
C LYS A 232 2.62 -4.40 -4.77
N GLN A 233 3.26 -4.47 -5.94
CA GLN A 233 2.54 -4.35 -7.21
C GLN A 233 1.63 -5.56 -7.46
N LYS A 234 2.05 -6.78 -7.13
CA LYS A 234 1.21 -7.99 -7.17
C LYS A 234 -0.04 -7.82 -6.30
N VAL A 235 0.11 -7.27 -5.09
CA VAL A 235 -1.02 -6.93 -4.23
C VAL A 235 -1.99 -6.00 -4.96
N ILE A 236 -1.48 -4.89 -5.49
CA ILE A 236 -2.29 -3.87 -6.17
C ILE A 236 -2.98 -4.44 -7.41
N ASN A 237 -2.27 -5.17 -8.26
CA ASN A 237 -2.82 -5.82 -9.46
C ASN A 237 -3.91 -6.84 -9.08
N SER A 238 -3.69 -7.64 -8.03
CA SER A 238 -4.70 -8.59 -7.53
C SER A 238 -5.91 -7.90 -6.89
N SER A 239 -5.74 -6.67 -6.41
CA SER A 239 -6.82 -5.84 -5.90
C SER A 239 -7.60 -5.20 -7.05
N ILE A 240 -6.96 -4.83 -8.15
CA ILE A 240 -7.59 -4.24 -9.36
C ILE A 240 -8.28 -5.30 -10.24
N ASP A 241 -8.01 -6.57 -9.99
CA ASP A 241 -8.62 -7.69 -10.69
C ASP A 241 -10.15 -7.56 -10.71
N LYS A 242 -10.76 -7.83 -11.88
CA LYS A 242 -12.21 -7.62 -12.12
C LYS A 242 -13.09 -8.64 -11.39
N ASN A 243 -12.50 -9.53 -10.62
CA ASN A 243 -13.19 -10.59 -9.91
C ASN A 243 -13.70 -10.10 -8.55
N ILE A 244 -14.97 -10.38 -8.26
CA ILE A 244 -15.56 -10.15 -6.95
C ILE A 244 -14.99 -11.18 -5.96
N LYS A 245 -14.47 -10.70 -4.82
CA LYS A 245 -13.94 -11.52 -3.74
C LYS A 245 -14.88 -11.48 -2.54
N ILE A 246 -15.07 -12.62 -1.88
CA ILE A 246 -15.80 -12.73 -0.61
C ILE A 246 -14.81 -13.06 0.49
N ALA A 247 -14.76 -12.23 1.53
CA ALA A 247 -14.02 -12.51 2.76
C ALA A 247 -15.00 -12.66 3.95
N LEU A 248 -14.68 -13.58 4.86
CA LEU A 248 -15.50 -13.89 6.04
C LEU A 248 -14.63 -13.69 7.28
N ASN A 249 -15.09 -12.87 8.22
CA ASN A 249 -14.45 -12.69 9.52
C ASN A 249 -15.40 -13.13 10.62
N GLU A 250 -14.92 -13.97 11.53
CA GLU A 250 -15.71 -14.40 12.69
C GLU A 250 -16.02 -13.22 13.61
N VAL A 251 -17.28 -13.07 14.00
CA VAL A 251 -17.76 -12.06 14.96
C VAL A 251 -18.13 -12.74 16.29
N SER A 252 -18.76 -13.92 16.22
CA SER A 252 -19.05 -14.81 17.34
C SER A 252 -19.04 -16.27 16.87
N GLU A 253 -19.22 -17.22 17.79
CA GLU A 253 -19.20 -18.67 17.50
C GLU A 253 -20.11 -19.08 16.31
N ASP A 254 -21.25 -18.41 16.15
CA ASP A 254 -22.26 -18.71 15.12
C ASP A 254 -22.45 -17.60 14.06
N THR A 255 -21.68 -16.52 14.13
CA THR A 255 -21.84 -15.38 13.20
C THR A 255 -20.53 -14.92 12.59
N TYR A 256 -20.57 -14.64 11.30
CA TYR A 256 -19.48 -14.06 10.55
C TYR A 256 -19.92 -12.75 9.93
N LYS A 257 -18.99 -11.81 9.81
CA LYS A 257 -19.14 -10.67 8.93
C LYS A 257 -18.57 -11.00 7.56
N MET A 258 -19.43 -10.95 6.56
CA MET A 258 -19.09 -11.14 5.17
C MET A 258 -18.78 -9.79 4.52
N TYR A 259 -17.69 -9.77 3.74
CA TYR A 259 -17.25 -8.63 2.96
C TYR A 259 -17.25 -9.02 1.48
N ILE A 260 -17.99 -8.26 0.68
CA ILE A 260 -17.92 -8.34 -0.78
C ILE A 260 -16.98 -7.25 -1.25
N ILE A 261 -15.90 -7.68 -1.91
CA ILE A 261 -14.80 -6.81 -2.33
C ILE A 261 -14.71 -6.83 -3.85
N TYR A 262 -14.75 -5.64 -4.44
CA TYR A 262 -14.60 -5.44 -5.87
C TYR A 262 -13.55 -4.36 -6.12
N ARG A 263 -12.59 -4.65 -7.00
CA ARG A 263 -11.46 -3.74 -7.29
C ARG A 263 -10.79 -3.17 -6.04
N GLY A 264 -10.61 -4.01 -5.01
CA GLY A 264 -9.95 -3.63 -3.76
C GLY A 264 -10.77 -2.75 -2.81
N LYS A 265 -12.04 -2.46 -3.15
CA LYS A 265 -12.99 -1.75 -2.28
C LYS A 265 -14.01 -2.72 -1.71
N ILE A 266 -14.40 -2.51 -0.45
CA ILE A 266 -15.56 -3.19 0.11
C ILE A 266 -16.80 -2.50 -0.47
N ILE A 267 -17.54 -3.21 -1.31
CA ILE A 267 -18.79 -2.70 -1.91
C ILE A 267 -20.01 -3.00 -1.03
N LYS A 268 -19.95 -4.09 -0.25
CA LYS A 268 -20.99 -4.49 0.69
C LYS A 268 -20.37 -5.27 1.84
N SER A 269 -20.92 -5.10 3.04
CA SER A 269 -20.62 -5.98 4.16
C SER A 269 -21.88 -6.26 4.99
N GLU A 270 -22.07 -7.48 5.45
CA GLU A 270 -23.22 -7.87 6.27
C GLU A 270 -22.85 -8.98 7.26
N ILE A 271 -23.60 -9.08 8.37
CA ILE A 271 -23.45 -10.18 9.32
C ILE A 271 -24.35 -11.33 8.90
N VAL A 272 -23.75 -12.50 8.75
CA VAL A 272 -24.40 -13.75 8.33
C VAL A 272 -24.17 -14.84 9.37
N LYS A 273 -25.16 -15.73 9.53
CA LYS A 273 -25.04 -16.90 10.40
C LYS A 273 -24.24 -18.00 9.71
N LYS A 274 -23.50 -18.78 10.50
CA LYS A 274 -22.66 -19.89 10.02
C LYS A 274 -23.44 -20.89 9.15
N ASP A 275 -24.63 -21.29 9.59
CA ASP A 275 -25.50 -22.23 8.86
C ASP A 275 -25.93 -21.76 7.46
N VAL A 276 -25.90 -20.43 7.24
CA VAL A 276 -26.21 -19.81 5.96
C VAL A 276 -24.98 -19.85 5.05
N ILE A 277 -23.78 -19.61 5.60
CA ILE A 277 -22.52 -19.65 4.85
C ILE A 277 -22.28 -21.02 4.23
N ASP A 278 -22.49 -22.09 4.99
CA ASP A 278 -22.28 -23.47 4.52
C ASP A 278 -23.24 -23.87 3.38
N LYS A 279 -24.34 -23.10 3.21
CA LYS A 279 -25.36 -23.30 2.18
C LYS A 279 -25.27 -22.26 1.05
N ILE A 280 -24.43 -21.24 1.19
CA ILE A 280 -24.27 -20.20 0.16
C ILE A 280 -23.42 -20.76 -0.98
N ASP A 281 -24.05 -20.89 -2.15
CA ASP A 281 -23.33 -20.90 -3.41
C ASP A 281 -22.81 -19.48 -3.66
N LYS A 282 -21.48 -19.32 -3.59
CA LYS A 282 -20.81 -18.02 -3.74
C LYS A 282 -21.13 -17.35 -5.07
N GLU A 283 -21.22 -18.11 -6.16
CA GLU A 283 -21.50 -17.55 -7.50
C GLU A 283 -22.94 -17.05 -7.59
N LYS A 284 -23.88 -17.82 -7.04
CA LYS A 284 -25.30 -17.44 -7.00
C LYS A 284 -25.53 -16.22 -6.11
N TYR A 285 -24.91 -16.21 -4.93
CA TYR A 285 -25.04 -15.11 -3.98
C TYR A 285 -24.48 -13.80 -4.56
N ILE A 286 -23.34 -13.84 -5.25
CA ILE A 286 -22.79 -12.68 -5.97
C ILE A 286 -23.79 -12.16 -7.02
N LYS A 287 -24.33 -13.04 -7.87
CA LYS A 287 -25.29 -12.66 -8.93
C LYS A 287 -26.59 -12.06 -8.37
N GLU A 288 -27.06 -12.53 -7.22
CA GLU A 288 -28.31 -12.07 -6.60
C GLU A 288 -28.14 -10.80 -5.77
N ASN A 289 -26.95 -10.56 -5.20
CA ASN A 289 -26.72 -9.48 -4.22
C ASN A 289 -25.77 -8.38 -4.67
N VAL A 290 -25.10 -8.57 -5.81
CA VAL A 290 -24.22 -7.56 -6.42
C VAL A 290 -24.79 -7.22 -7.77
N ASP A 291 -25.49 -6.10 -7.86
CA ASP A 291 -25.91 -5.55 -9.15
C ASP A 291 -24.67 -4.95 -9.83
N GLU A 292 -23.96 -5.79 -10.59
CA GLU A 292 -22.73 -5.42 -11.29
C GLU A 292 -22.90 -4.10 -12.05
N LYS A 293 -24.07 -3.82 -12.62
CA LYS A 293 -24.35 -2.60 -13.40
C LYS A 293 -24.34 -1.31 -12.56
N ASN A 294 -24.69 -1.36 -11.28
CA ASN A 294 -24.68 -0.18 -10.39
C ASN A 294 -23.28 0.19 -9.90
N TYR A 295 -22.30 -0.73 -10.02
CA TYR A 295 -20.90 -0.49 -9.64
C TYR A 295 -19.95 -0.46 -10.85
N ILE A 296 -20.45 -0.83 -12.04
CA ILE A 296 -19.77 -0.74 -13.34
C ILE A 296 -19.98 0.64 -14.00
N ASN A 297 -21.04 1.36 -13.64
CA ASN A 297 -21.28 2.73 -14.11
C ASN A 297 -20.60 3.75 -13.19
N ASP A 298 -19.28 3.84 -13.30
CA ASP A 298 -18.56 5.11 -13.18
C ASP A 298 -17.23 4.91 -13.91
N ASP A 299 -16.80 5.94 -14.64
CA ASP A 299 -15.47 6.13 -15.19
C ASP A 299 -14.42 6.18 -14.06
N ILE A 300 -14.28 5.11 -13.29
CA ILE A 300 -13.17 4.90 -12.39
C ILE A 300 -12.02 4.51 -13.31
N ASN A 301 -11.36 5.54 -13.83
CA ASN A 301 -10.10 5.49 -14.56
C ASN A 301 -9.20 4.37 -13.99
N GLU A 302 -8.39 3.74 -14.85
CA GLU A 302 -7.37 2.74 -14.48
C GLU A 302 -6.40 3.21 -13.36
N CYS A 303 -6.50 4.48 -12.97
CA CYS A 303 -5.84 5.09 -11.84
C CYS A 303 -6.65 4.88 -10.55
N VAL A 304 -6.27 3.87 -9.78
CA VAL A 304 -6.67 3.77 -8.37
C VAL A 304 -6.25 5.06 -7.66
N ASP A 305 -7.22 5.77 -7.10
CA ASP A 305 -6.97 6.99 -6.35
C ASP A 305 -6.01 6.72 -5.17
N LYS A 306 -5.11 7.66 -4.88
CA LYS A 306 -4.21 7.62 -3.71
C LYS A 306 -4.97 7.30 -2.43
N TYR A 307 -6.23 7.73 -2.33
CA TYR A 307 -7.10 7.49 -1.19
C TYR A 307 -7.46 6.01 -1.02
N ASP A 308 -7.66 5.29 -2.12
CA ASP A 308 -8.10 3.89 -2.12
C ASP A 308 -6.96 2.93 -1.76
N LEU A 309 -5.71 3.30 -2.04
CA LEU A 309 -4.55 2.42 -1.90
C LEU A 309 -4.26 2.05 -0.44
N ASP A 310 -4.51 2.96 0.49
CA ASP A 310 -4.43 2.67 1.93
C ASP A 310 -5.49 1.65 2.35
N PHE A 311 -6.73 1.81 1.87
CA PHE A 311 -7.83 0.90 2.14
C PHE A 311 -7.56 -0.48 1.50
N MET A 312 -7.11 -0.51 0.25
CA MET A 312 -6.73 -1.74 -0.46
C MET A 312 -5.63 -2.50 0.28
N ASN A 313 -4.60 -1.80 0.76
CA ASN A 313 -3.53 -2.43 1.53
C ASN A 313 -4.04 -2.99 2.87
N ILE A 314 -4.95 -2.28 3.56
CA ILE A 314 -5.57 -2.80 4.79
C ILE A 314 -6.35 -4.08 4.47
N ILE A 315 -7.24 -4.03 3.47
CA ILE A 315 -8.09 -5.14 3.04
C ILE A 315 -7.24 -6.36 2.65
N TYR A 316 -6.23 -6.18 1.80
CA TYR A 316 -5.40 -7.28 1.34
C TYR A 316 -4.57 -7.93 2.47
N ASN A 317 -3.92 -7.13 3.31
CA ASN A 317 -3.11 -7.67 4.40
C ASN A 317 -3.95 -8.37 5.48
N TYR A 318 -5.24 -7.99 5.60
CA TYR A 318 -6.15 -8.59 6.57
C TYR A 318 -6.78 -9.90 6.07
N ILE A 319 -7.00 -10.02 4.76
CA ILE A 319 -7.72 -11.15 4.15
C ILE A 319 -6.78 -12.30 3.75
N LYS A 320 -5.47 -12.06 3.73
CA LYS A 320 -4.46 -13.07 3.44
C LYS A 320 -4.41 -14.15 4.52
#